data_AF-A0A1B3WQ18-F1
#
_entry.id   AF-A0A1B3WQ18-F1
#
_cell.length_a   1.000
_cell.length_b   1.000
_cell.length_c   1.000
_cell.angle_alpha   90.00
_cell.angle_beta   90.00
_cell.angle_gamma   90.00
#
_symmetry.space_group_name_H-M   'P 1'
#
loop_
_entity.id
_entity.type
_entity.pdbx_description
1 polymer ?
#
loop_
_entity_poly.entity_id
_entity_poly.type
_entity_poly.pdbx_seq_one_letter_code
_entity_poly.pdbx_strand_id
1 'polypeptide(L)'
;MPIYRFRCRDCEERFETRLSYDEFDAARVSCPCCRSERVERQLNRVQTIRNDRFSVFREADERVRSPGTDERALGKMMREMKTESGASVGPEYDEVAERLESGEPMASIDASFSDE
;
A
#
# COMPACT_ATOMS: atom_id res chain seq x y z
N MET A 1 -6.53 18.63 -24.06
CA MET A 1 -5.74 17.46 -24.50
C MET A 1 -4.54 17.29 -23.58
N PRO A 2 -4.34 16.10 -22.99
CA PRO A 2 -3.15 15.80 -22.18
C PRO A 2 -1.86 15.87 -23.01
N ILE A 3 -0.77 16.30 -22.36
CA ILE A 3 0.58 16.34 -22.95
C ILE A 3 1.32 15.10 -22.46
N TYR A 4 1.81 14.30 -23.41
CA TYR A 4 2.61 13.13 -23.12
C TYR A 4 4.07 13.37 -23.51
N ARG A 5 4.99 12.89 -22.68
CA ARG A 5 6.42 12.96 -22.92
C ARG A 5 6.93 11.61 -23.39
N PHE A 6 7.72 11.63 -24.45
CA PHE A 6 8.35 10.44 -25.02
C PHE A 6 9.86 10.64 -25.12
N ARG A 7 10.59 9.53 -25.08
CA ARG A 7 12.02 9.43 -25.39
C ARG A 7 12.20 8.43 -26.51
N CYS A 8 12.92 8.80 -27.57
CA CYS A 8 13.29 7.85 -28.60
C CYS A 8 14.44 6.94 -28.12
N ARG A 9 14.40 5.65 -28.46
CA ARG A 9 15.48 4.72 -28.14
C ARG A 9 16.67 4.78 -29.11
N ASP A 10 16.47 5.28 -30.33
CA ASP A 10 17.52 5.32 -31.35
C ASP A 10 18.32 6.63 -31.35
N CYS A 11 17.66 7.79 -31.21
CA CYS A 11 18.33 9.09 -31.18
C CYS A 11 18.36 9.74 -29.79
N GLU A 12 17.82 9.07 -28.77
CA GLU A 12 17.75 9.51 -27.36
C GLU A 12 17.03 10.84 -27.08
N GLU A 13 16.53 11.50 -28.13
CA GLU A 13 15.86 12.78 -28.07
C GLU A 13 14.53 12.69 -27.31
N ARG A 14 14.23 13.74 -26.53
CA ARG A 14 13.03 13.86 -25.72
C ARG A 14 12.06 14.81 -26.40
N PHE A 15 10.82 14.38 -26.59
CA PHE A 15 9.80 15.21 -27.23
C PHE A 15 8.45 15.10 -26.52
N GLU A 16 7.64 16.15 -26.66
CA GLU A 16 6.31 16.24 -26.09
C GLU A 16 5.28 16.21 -27.22
N THR A 17 4.19 15.45 -27.03
CA THR A 17 3.12 15.34 -28.01
C THR A 17 1.77 15.44 -27.33
N ARG A 18 0.83 16.10 -28.00
CA ARG A 18 -0.56 16.21 -27.56
C ARG A 18 -1.33 15.09 -28.24
N LEU A 19 -1.84 14.15 -27.46
CA LEU A 19 -2.69 13.06 -27.95
C LEU A 19 -4.10 13.25 -27.41
N SER A 20 -5.09 12.99 -28.26
CA SER A 20 -6.47 12.77 -27.83
C SER A 20 -6.60 11.40 -27.15
N TYR A 21 -7.72 11.18 -26.46
CA TYR A 21 -7.95 9.91 -25.78
C TYR A 21 -8.01 8.72 -26.76
N ASP A 22 -8.71 8.89 -27.88
CA ASP A 22 -8.79 7.87 -28.94
C ASP A 22 -7.44 7.60 -29.63
N GLU A 23 -6.60 8.63 -29.74
CA GLU A 23 -5.25 8.48 -30.29
C GLU A 23 -4.33 7.79 -29.29
N PHE A 24 -4.55 7.92 -27.97
CA PHE A 24 -3.68 7.29 -26.97
C PHE A 24 -3.69 5.76 -27.06
N ASP A 25 -4.84 5.14 -27.34
CA ASP A 25 -4.98 3.68 -27.44
C ASP A 25 -4.41 3.13 -28.76
N ALA A 26 -4.42 3.93 -29.83
CA ALA A 26 -4.06 3.50 -31.18
C ALA A 26 -2.74 4.12 -31.73
N ALA A 27 -2.14 5.10 -31.05
CA ALA A 27 -1.05 5.89 -31.63
C ALA A 27 0.27 5.13 -31.70
N ARG A 28 0.67 4.84 -32.94
CA ARG A 28 2.09 4.64 -33.29
C ARG A 28 2.80 5.99 -33.30
N VAL A 29 3.23 6.43 -32.12
CA VAL A 29 4.01 7.66 -31.99
C VAL A 29 5.40 7.44 -32.60
N SER A 30 5.72 8.16 -33.66
CA SER A 30 7.06 8.15 -34.28
C SER A 30 7.90 9.33 -33.80
N CYS A 31 9.20 9.13 -33.65
CA CYS A 31 10.11 10.22 -33.30
C CYS A 31 10.18 11.30 -34.41
N PRO A 32 10.06 12.60 -34.09
CA PRO A 32 10.13 13.67 -35.09
C PRO A 32 11.54 13.85 -35.70
N CYS A 33 12.59 13.39 -35.02
CA CYS A 33 13.98 13.53 -35.46
C CYS A 33 14.42 12.39 -36.40
N CYS A 34 14.23 11.14 -35.98
CA CYS A 34 14.72 9.96 -36.71
C CYS A 34 13.61 9.09 -37.33
N ARG A 35 12.33 9.42 -37.11
CA ARG A 35 11.15 8.66 -37.58
C ARG A 35 11.05 7.22 -37.07
N SER A 36 11.85 6.83 -36.09
CA SER A 36 11.74 5.51 -35.46
C SER A 36 10.41 5.38 -34.70
N GLU A 37 9.79 4.20 -34.80
CA GLU A 37 8.64 3.78 -33.99
C GLU A 37 9.06 3.30 -32.59
N ARG A 38 10.37 3.16 -32.32
CA ARG A 38 10.87 2.77 -30.99
C ARG A 38 10.96 3.99 -30.06
N VAL A 39 9.81 4.37 -29.53
CA VAL A 39 9.68 5.44 -28.52
C VAL A 39 9.12 4.88 -27.23
N GLU A 40 9.58 5.41 -26.10
CA GLU A 40 9.07 5.06 -24.79
C GLU A 40 8.49 6.28 -24.08
N ARG A 41 7.38 6.06 -23.38
CA ARG A 41 6.77 7.10 -22.56
C ARG A 41 7.61 7.36 -21.31
N GLN A 42 7.97 8.62 -21.10
CA GLN A 42 8.60 9.07 -19.86
C GLN A 42 7.52 9.58 -18.92
N LEU A 43 7.24 8.83 -17.87
CA LEU A 43 6.42 9.31 -16.77
C LEU A 43 7.25 10.27 -15.92
N ASN A 44 6.67 11.41 -15.54
CA ASN A 44 7.32 12.29 -14.57
C ASN A 44 7.50 11.53 -13.26
N ARG A 45 8.66 11.69 -12.63
CA ARG A 45 8.91 11.19 -11.28
C ARG A 45 7.98 11.94 -10.32
N VAL A 46 6.93 11.29 -9.87
CA VAL A 46 6.05 11.84 -8.83
C VAL A 46 6.77 11.65 -7.50
N GLN A 47 7.02 12.73 -6.76
CA GLN A 47 7.42 12.62 -5.36
C GLN A 47 6.16 12.36 -4.53
N THR A 48 6.10 11.18 -3.90
CA THR A 48 5.07 10.91 -2.91
C THR A 48 5.53 11.49 -1.58
N ILE A 49 4.83 12.51 -1.08
CA ILE A 49 5.01 12.98 0.29
C ILE A 49 4.40 11.90 1.18
N ARG A 50 5.26 11.07 1.81
CA ARG A 50 4.82 10.14 2.85
C ARG A 50 4.52 10.97 4.09
N ASN A 51 3.25 11.08 4.46
CA ASN A 51 2.86 11.69 5.72
C ASN A 51 3.14 10.69 6.86
N ASP A 52 3.72 11.18 7.96
CA ASP A 52 4.21 10.41 9.12
C ASP A 52 3.14 9.47 9.70
N ARG A 53 1.86 9.88 9.64
CA ARG A 53 0.73 9.04 10.07
C ARG A 53 0.68 7.68 9.39
N PHE A 54 1.03 7.58 8.11
CA PHE A 54 1.05 6.29 7.41
C PHE A 54 2.25 5.41 7.80
N SER A 55 3.33 5.98 8.35
CA SER A 55 4.42 5.16 8.90
C SER A 55 3.96 4.48 10.19
N VAL A 56 3.35 5.24 11.10
CA VAL A 56 2.88 4.73 12.41
C VAL A 56 1.91 3.57 12.25
N PHE A 57 0.96 3.65 11.31
CA PHE A 57 0.04 2.54 11.02
C PHE A 57 0.74 1.31 10.45
N ARG A 58 1.77 1.50 9.59
CA ARG A 58 2.52 0.38 9.02
C ARG A 58 3.44 -0.27 10.05
N GLU A 59 4.05 0.52 10.92
CA GLU A 59 4.87 0.07 12.03
C GLU A 59 4.04 -0.68 13.07
N ALA A 60 2.80 -0.24 13.33
CA ALA A 60 1.86 -0.98 14.18
C ALA A 60 1.49 -2.34 13.56
N ASP A 61 1.14 -2.39 12.27
CA ASP A 61 0.83 -3.65 11.56
C ASP A 61 2.02 -4.62 11.56
N GLU A 62 3.24 -4.10 11.33
CA GLU A 62 4.47 -4.90 11.32
C GLU A 62 4.82 -5.44 12.72
N ARG A 63 4.54 -4.69 13.80
CA ARG A 63 4.73 -5.16 15.19
C ARG A 63 3.71 -6.19 15.63
N VAL A 64 2.46 -6.07 15.17
CA VAL A 64 1.41 -7.08 15.39
C VAL A 64 1.75 -8.38 14.65
N ARG A 65 2.36 -8.28 13.46
CA ARG A 65 2.74 -9.44 12.63
C ARG A 65 4.12 -10.01 12.91
N SER A 66 4.97 -9.29 13.63
CA SER A 66 6.32 -9.77 13.94
C SER A 66 6.27 -10.86 15.01
N PRO A 67 6.72 -12.10 14.71
CA PRO A 67 6.80 -13.18 15.67
C PRO A 67 7.90 -12.83 16.70
N GLY A 68 7.49 -12.32 17.85
CA GLY A 68 8.39 -11.86 18.91
C GLY A 68 7.84 -10.75 19.81
N THR A 69 6.66 -10.20 19.50
CA THR A 69 5.92 -9.35 20.45
C THR A 69 5.30 -10.22 21.54
N ASP A 70 5.63 -9.97 22.81
CA ASP A 70 5.02 -10.63 23.96
C ASP A 70 3.49 -10.65 23.82
N GLU A 71 2.86 -11.84 23.79
CA GLU A 71 1.40 -11.97 23.57
C GLU A 71 0.60 -11.17 24.60
N ARG A 72 1.12 -11.08 25.83
CA ARG A 72 0.54 -10.28 26.91
C ARG A 72 0.57 -8.79 26.65
N ALA A 73 1.64 -8.29 26.03
CA ALA A 73 1.76 -6.88 25.68
C ALA A 73 0.78 -6.52 24.56
N LEU A 74 0.58 -7.44 23.60
CA LEU A 74 -0.41 -7.29 22.55
C LEU A 74 -1.85 -7.26 23.11
N GLY A 75 -2.19 -8.18 24.02
CA GLY A 75 -3.51 -8.19 24.68
C GLY A 75 -3.81 -6.88 25.42
N LYS A 76 -2.84 -6.34 26.17
CA LYS A 76 -2.97 -5.03 26.84
C LYS A 76 -3.18 -3.89 25.86
N MET A 77 -2.42 -3.88 24.76
CA MET A 77 -2.57 -2.87 23.70
C MET A 77 -3.97 -2.94 23.06
N MET A 78 -4.49 -4.14 22.82
CA MET A 78 -5.84 -4.34 22.27
C MET A 78 -6.92 -3.82 23.22
N ARG A 79 -6.78 -4.04 24.53
CA ARG A 79 -7.69 -3.52 25.57
C ARG A 79 -7.64 -1.99 25.68
N GLU A 80 -6.45 -1.39 25.61
CA GLU A 80 -6.26 0.06 25.63
C GLU A 80 -6.85 0.72 24.38
N MET A 81 -6.58 0.14 23.20
CA MET A 81 -7.13 0.60 21.91
C MET A 81 -8.66 0.57 21.89
N LYS A 82 -9.30 -0.46 22.49
CA LYS A 82 -10.76 -0.51 22.62
C LYS A 82 -11.30 0.65 23.47
N THR A 83 -10.63 0.91 24.60
CA THR A 83 -11.03 1.95 25.55
C THR A 83 -10.89 3.35 24.95
N GLU A 84 -9.84 3.60 24.16
CA GLU A 84 -9.60 4.88 23.50
C GLU A 84 -10.42 5.06 22.21
N SER A 85 -10.62 4.00 21.43
CA SER A 85 -11.30 4.12 20.13
C SER A 85 -12.82 4.31 20.26
N GLY A 86 -13.43 3.91 21.40
CA GLY A 86 -14.88 4.01 21.62
C GLY A 86 -15.74 3.26 20.60
N ALA A 87 -15.11 2.47 19.72
CA ALA A 87 -15.75 1.67 18.71
C ALA A 87 -16.38 0.44 19.37
N SER A 88 -17.57 0.05 18.92
CA SER A 88 -18.21 -1.20 19.31
C SER A 88 -17.48 -2.38 18.66
N VAL A 89 -16.26 -2.64 19.11
CA VAL A 89 -15.58 -3.89 18.80
C VAL A 89 -16.39 -4.99 19.49
N GLY A 90 -16.80 -6.00 18.72
CA GLY A 90 -17.74 -7.03 19.18
C GLY A 90 -17.22 -7.84 20.36
N PRO A 91 -18.08 -8.68 20.96
CA PRO A 91 -17.72 -9.51 22.11
C PRO A 91 -16.54 -10.45 21.82
N GLU A 92 -16.35 -10.87 20.56
CA GLU A 92 -15.19 -11.66 20.16
C GLU A 92 -13.83 -10.96 20.43
N TYR A 93 -13.79 -9.63 20.38
CA TYR A 93 -12.55 -8.88 20.57
C TYR A 93 -12.12 -8.83 22.04
N ASP A 94 -13.08 -8.77 22.97
CA ASP A 94 -12.79 -8.84 24.40
C ASP A 94 -12.20 -10.19 24.79
N GLU A 95 -12.74 -11.26 24.21
CA GLU A 95 -12.27 -12.62 24.44
C GLU A 95 -10.84 -12.81 23.93
N VAL A 96 -10.55 -12.33 22.71
CA VAL A 96 -9.19 -12.38 22.13
C VAL A 96 -8.21 -11.58 22.99
N ALA A 97 -8.57 -10.37 23.42
CA ALA A 97 -7.71 -9.54 24.25
C ALA A 97 -7.41 -10.20 25.61
N GLU A 98 -8.42 -10.76 26.29
CA GLU A 98 -8.25 -11.43 27.57
C GLU A 98 -7.35 -12.69 27.46
N ARG A 99 -7.53 -13.50 26.41
CA ARG A 99 -6.71 -14.70 26.17
C ARG A 99 -5.26 -14.34 25.86
N LEU A 100 -5.02 -13.29 25.07
CA LEU A 100 -3.68 -12.76 24.83
C LEU A 100 -3.04 -12.21 26.12
N GLU A 101 -3.80 -11.48 26.95
CA GLU A 101 -3.34 -10.99 28.27
C GLU A 101 -2.96 -12.15 29.22
N SER A 102 -3.63 -13.30 29.12
CA SER A 102 -3.29 -14.51 29.88
C SER A 102 -1.97 -15.16 29.43
N GLY A 103 -1.50 -14.84 28.22
CA GLY A 103 -0.30 -15.39 27.60
C GLY A 103 -0.57 -16.61 26.73
N GLU A 104 -1.77 -16.72 26.17
CA GLU A 104 -2.06 -17.72 25.14
C GLU A 104 -1.53 -17.24 23.77
N PRO A 105 -0.88 -18.10 22.96
CA PRO A 105 -0.38 -17.70 21.66
C PRO A 105 -1.49 -17.36 20.67
N MET A 106 -1.31 -16.28 19.91
CA MET A 106 -2.27 -15.79 18.91
C MET A 106 -2.73 -16.89 17.93
N ALA A 107 -1.84 -17.79 17.54
CA ALA A 107 -2.16 -18.90 16.65
C ALA A 107 -3.17 -19.91 17.23
N SER A 108 -3.17 -20.11 18.56
CA SER A 108 -4.15 -20.98 19.24
C SER A 108 -5.53 -20.34 19.27
N ILE A 109 -5.56 -19.02 19.49
CA ILE A 109 -6.79 -18.22 19.52
C ILE A 109 -7.41 -18.21 18.12
N ASP A 110 -6.64 -17.90 17.08
CA ASP A 110 -7.08 -17.88 15.68
C ASP A 110 -7.66 -19.22 15.21
N ALA A 111 -7.03 -20.34 15.62
CA ALA A 111 -7.55 -21.68 15.36
C ALA A 111 -8.94 -21.91 15.98
N SER A 112 -9.19 -21.40 17.19
CA SER A 112 -10.50 -21.56 17.85
C SER A 112 -11.63 -20.78 17.18
N PHE A 113 -11.32 -19.73 16.42
CA PHE A 113 -12.31 -18.95 15.65
C PHE A 113 -12.43 -19.41 14.19
N SER A 114 -11.51 -20.23 13.69
CA SER A 114 -11.51 -20.72 12.30
C SER A 114 -12.33 -22.00 12.09
N ASP A 115 -12.76 -22.66 13.17
CA ASP A 115 -13.55 -23.90 13.15
C ASP A 115 -15.09 -23.66 13.11
N GLU A 116 -15.54 -22.42 12.84
CA GLU A 116 -16.97 -22.04 12.71
C GLU A 116 -17.36 -21.56 11.31
#